data_AF-A0A962VZ72-F1
#
_entry.id   AF-A0A962VZ72-F1
#
_cell.length_a   1.000
_cell.length_b   1.000
_cell.length_c   1.000
_cell.angle_alpha   90.00
_cell.angle_beta   90.00
_cell.angle_gamma   90.00
#
_symmetry.space_group_name_H-M   'P 1'
#
loop_
_entity.id
_entity.type
_entity.pdbx_description
1 polymer ?
#
loop_
_entity_poly.entity_id
_entity_poly.type
_entity_poly.pdbx_seq_one_letter_code
_entity_poly.pdbx_strand_id
1 'polypeptide(L)'
;MVKNAFNQFALAAAITGAMGLAASPVFAAESGKEKCYGISKAGENDCANAAGNHSCAGSSTTDYDGQDWKFVAKGTCAKLGGKSASFKGQGMPAKSS
;
A
#
# COMPACT_ATOMS: atom_id res chain seq x y z
N MET A 1 -2.27 65.62 4.79
CA MET A 1 -3.17 65.02 3.79
C MET A 1 -2.36 64.69 2.55
N VAL A 2 -1.97 63.43 2.35
CA VAL A 2 -1.29 62.93 1.15
C VAL A 2 -2.09 61.75 0.61
N LYS A 3 -2.42 61.84 -0.67
CA LYS A 3 -3.32 61.00 -1.46
C LYS A 3 -2.68 59.63 -1.70
N ASN A 4 -3.39 58.53 -1.41
CA ASN A 4 -2.97 57.20 -1.87
C ASN A 4 -3.87 56.77 -3.04
N ALA A 5 -3.20 56.61 -4.17
CA ALA A 5 -3.74 56.38 -5.49
C ALA A 5 -4.35 54.98 -5.67
N PHE A 6 -5.31 54.92 -6.59
CA PHE A 6 -5.57 53.86 -7.56
C PHE A 6 -4.79 52.56 -7.37
N ASN A 7 -5.51 51.46 -7.14
CA ASN A 7 -5.18 50.22 -7.85
C ASN A 7 -6.43 49.34 -8.03
N GLN A 8 -7.06 49.48 -9.19
CA GLN A 8 -7.96 48.48 -9.75
C GLN A 8 -7.11 47.31 -10.25
N PHE A 9 -7.14 46.18 -9.57
CA PHE A 9 -6.83 44.89 -10.20
C PHE A 9 -7.76 43.83 -9.62
N ALA A 10 -8.88 43.64 -10.32
CA ALA A 10 -9.70 42.44 -10.18
C ALA A 10 -8.92 41.27 -10.76
N LEU A 11 -8.66 40.24 -9.95
CA LEU A 11 -8.15 38.95 -10.40
C LEU A 11 -9.12 37.88 -9.89
N ALA A 12 -10.17 37.65 -10.69
CA ALA A 12 -10.95 36.43 -10.62
C ALA A 12 -10.14 35.30 -11.28
N ALA A 13 -9.72 34.31 -10.50
CA ALA A 13 -9.19 33.06 -11.01
C ALA A 13 -9.89 31.91 -10.28
N ALA A 14 -11.03 31.48 -10.82
CA ALA A 14 -11.61 30.19 -10.48
C ALA A 14 -10.79 29.11 -11.20
N ILE A 15 -10.17 28.20 -10.45
CA ILE A 15 -9.57 26.99 -11.02
C ILE A 15 -10.30 25.80 -10.42
N THR A 16 -11.29 25.31 -11.16
CA THR A 16 -11.86 23.98 -10.99
C THR A 16 -10.80 22.97 -11.43
N GLY A 17 -10.20 22.26 -10.47
CA GLY A 17 -9.24 21.18 -10.70
C GLY A 17 -9.88 19.83 -10.42
N ALA A 18 -9.90 18.98 -11.43
CA ALA A 18 -10.62 17.72 -11.55
C ALA A 18 -10.32 16.67 -10.47
N MET A 19 -11.33 15.79 -10.28
CA MET A 19 -11.30 14.54 -9.51
C MET A 19 -9.96 13.82 -9.57
N GLY A 20 -9.33 13.66 -8.40
CA GLY A 20 -8.27 12.70 -8.21
C GLY A 20 -8.84 11.29 -8.32
N LEU A 21 -8.54 10.62 -9.44
CA LEU A 21 -8.70 9.18 -9.55
C LEU A 21 -7.82 8.54 -8.47
N ALA A 22 -8.44 7.95 -7.47
CA ALA A 22 -7.77 7.02 -6.58
C ALA A 22 -7.36 5.79 -7.41
N ALA A 23 -6.19 5.86 -8.03
CA ALA A 23 -5.55 4.73 -8.65
C ALA A 23 -5.12 3.78 -7.53
N SER A 24 -6.01 2.84 -7.18
CA SER A 24 -5.60 1.62 -6.50
C SER A 24 -4.46 1.01 -7.32
N PRO A 25 -3.29 0.71 -6.75
CA PRO A 25 -2.23 0.09 -7.51
C PRO A 25 -2.71 -1.28 -7.99
N VAL A 26 -3.05 -1.37 -9.28
CA VAL A 26 -3.22 -2.65 -9.98
C VAL A 26 -1.82 -3.24 -10.11
N PHE A 27 -1.35 -3.90 -9.06
CA PHE A 27 -0.16 -4.72 -9.12
C PHE A 27 -0.47 -5.90 -10.03
N ALA A 28 0.12 -5.92 -11.22
CA ALA A 28 0.06 -7.05 -12.13
C ALA A 28 0.59 -8.29 -11.41
N ALA A 29 -0.34 -9.16 -11.00
CA ALA A 29 -0.02 -10.51 -10.57
C ALA A 29 0.68 -11.21 -11.74
N GLU A 30 1.97 -11.53 -11.59
CA GLU A 30 2.68 -12.44 -12.48
C GLU A 30 1.81 -13.69 -12.66
N SER A 31 1.54 -14.08 -13.91
CA SER A 31 0.54 -15.10 -14.26
C SER A 31 0.66 -16.35 -13.37
N GLY A 32 -0.29 -16.52 -12.44
CA GLY A 32 -0.35 -17.67 -11.54
C GLY A 32 0.08 -17.43 -10.09
N LYS A 33 0.59 -16.23 -9.73
CA LYS A 33 0.93 -15.87 -8.35
C LYS A 33 0.03 -14.76 -7.81
N GLU A 34 -0.12 -14.67 -6.49
CA GLU A 34 -0.80 -13.57 -5.80
C GLU A 34 0.04 -13.07 -4.63
N LYS A 35 -0.02 -11.77 -4.34
CA LYS A 35 0.54 -11.23 -3.10
C LYS A 35 -0.33 -11.69 -1.94
N CYS A 36 0.29 -12.29 -0.93
CA CYS A 36 -0.39 -12.75 0.25
C CYS A 36 0.22 -12.12 1.49
N TYR A 37 -0.57 -11.31 2.17
CA TYR A 37 -0.19 -10.53 3.34
C TYR A 37 -0.39 -11.31 4.63
N GLY A 38 0.49 -11.08 5.61
CA GLY A 38 0.37 -11.66 6.95
C GLY A 38 0.69 -13.16 7.04
N ILE A 39 1.52 -13.69 6.13
CA ILE A 39 1.93 -15.11 6.11
C ILE A 39 3.45 -15.33 6.24
N SER A 40 4.27 -14.29 6.09
CA SER A 40 5.72 -14.37 6.23
C SER A 40 6.14 -14.38 7.70
N LYS A 41 7.14 -15.19 8.06
CA LYS A 41 7.91 -14.98 9.29
C LYS A 41 8.81 -13.76 9.14
N ALA A 42 9.34 -13.28 10.27
CA ALA A 42 10.40 -12.28 10.27
C ALA A 42 11.56 -12.74 9.38
N GLY A 43 12.08 -11.85 8.55
CA GLY A 43 13.15 -12.14 7.60
C GLY A 43 12.73 -12.92 6.34
N GLU A 44 11.44 -13.23 6.16
CA GLU A 44 10.97 -14.03 5.01
C GLU A 44 9.95 -13.30 4.10
N ASN A 45 9.79 -11.99 4.25
CA ASN A 45 8.91 -11.19 3.37
C ASN A 45 9.54 -10.96 1.99
N ASP A 46 8.69 -10.77 0.98
CA ASP A 46 9.09 -10.24 -0.31
C ASP A 46 9.25 -8.70 -0.28
N CYS A 47 9.87 -8.15 -1.33
CA CYS A 47 10.14 -6.71 -1.46
C CYS A 47 8.87 -5.83 -1.39
N ALA A 48 9.05 -4.54 -1.14
CA ALA A 48 8.01 -3.51 -1.13
C ALA A 48 6.87 -3.78 -0.13
N ASN A 49 7.15 -3.59 1.17
CA ASN A 49 6.15 -3.60 2.22
C ASN A 49 5.04 -2.57 1.94
N ALA A 50 3.79 -2.87 2.31
CA ALA A 50 2.64 -2.01 2.04
C ALA A 50 2.67 -0.66 2.77
N ALA A 51 3.36 -0.57 3.91
CA ALA A 51 3.57 0.68 4.66
C ALA A 51 4.78 1.49 4.16
N GLY A 52 5.64 0.93 3.29
CA GLY A 52 6.81 1.62 2.73
C GLY A 52 7.96 1.89 3.70
N ASN A 53 7.95 1.26 4.87
CA ASN A 53 8.98 1.36 5.90
C ASN A 53 10.22 0.50 5.61
N HIS A 54 10.07 -0.58 4.84
CA HIS A 54 11.18 -1.29 4.22
C HIS A 54 10.83 -1.77 2.80
N SER A 55 11.83 -1.83 1.94
CA SER A 55 11.64 -2.16 0.51
C SER A 55 12.27 -3.48 0.11
N CYS A 56 13.21 -4.00 0.87
CA CYS A 56 13.95 -5.21 0.52
C CYS A 56 13.29 -6.47 1.09
N ALA A 57 13.43 -7.58 0.37
CA ALA A 57 13.09 -8.90 0.87
C ALA A 57 13.88 -9.20 2.16
N GLY A 58 13.24 -9.91 3.08
CA GLY A 58 13.82 -10.29 4.37
C GLY A 58 14.09 -9.14 5.35
N SER A 59 13.47 -7.99 5.15
CA SER A 59 13.58 -6.84 6.07
C SER A 59 12.51 -6.82 7.18
N SER A 60 11.51 -7.70 7.10
CA SER A 60 10.46 -7.82 8.12
C SER A 60 11.06 -8.26 9.46
N THR A 61 10.73 -7.53 10.52
CA THR A 61 11.17 -7.83 11.90
C THR A 61 10.09 -8.54 12.72
N THR A 62 8.88 -8.65 12.19
CA THR A 62 7.71 -9.14 12.92
C THR A 62 7.12 -10.32 12.18
N ASP A 63 6.91 -11.43 12.91
CA ASP A 63 6.21 -12.57 12.35
C ASP A 63 4.78 -12.19 11.94
N TYR A 64 4.43 -12.59 10.73
CA TYR A 64 3.11 -12.47 10.14
C TYR A 64 2.61 -11.04 10.07
N ASP A 65 3.49 -10.05 9.92
CA ASP A 65 3.06 -8.67 9.75
C ASP A 65 2.11 -8.52 8.55
N GLY A 66 0.95 -7.87 8.77
CA GLY A 66 -0.10 -7.70 7.77
C GLY A 66 0.20 -6.67 6.68
N GLN A 67 1.30 -5.92 6.80
CA GLN A 67 1.84 -5.05 5.78
C GLN A 67 2.94 -5.74 4.96
N ASP A 68 3.54 -6.80 5.51
CA ASP A 68 4.43 -7.71 4.81
C ASP A 68 3.67 -8.78 4.03
N TRP A 69 4.26 -9.20 2.91
CA TRP A 69 3.66 -10.16 2.01
C TRP A 69 4.68 -11.14 1.44
N LYS A 70 4.16 -12.26 0.94
CA LYS A 70 4.90 -13.18 0.06
C LYS A 70 4.09 -13.50 -1.20
N PHE A 71 4.76 -13.80 -2.29
CA PHE A 71 4.11 -14.41 -3.45
C PHE A 71 3.75 -15.86 -3.15
N VAL A 72 2.49 -16.20 -3.41
CA VAL A 72 1.98 -17.57 -3.31
C VAL A 72 1.25 -17.93 -4.60
N ALA A 73 0.98 -19.22 -4.80
CA ALA A 73 0.14 -19.64 -5.92
C ALA A 73 -1.25 -19.00 -5.82
N LYS A 74 -1.78 -18.51 -6.94
CA LYS A 74 -3.09 -17.84 -6.97
C LYS A 74 -4.18 -18.74 -6.38
N GLY A 75 -5.02 -18.17 -5.51
CA GLY A 75 -6.11 -18.88 -4.84
C GLY A 75 -5.68 -19.69 -3.61
N THR A 76 -4.43 -19.58 -3.16
CA THR A 76 -3.92 -20.27 -1.97
C THR A 76 -3.78 -19.36 -0.76
N CYS A 77 -3.75 -18.04 -0.94
CA CYS A 77 -3.52 -17.09 0.16
C CYS A 77 -4.49 -17.27 1.33
N ALA A 78 -5.79 -17.40 1.04
CA ALA A 78 -6.80 -17.63 2.07
C ALA A 78 -6.63 -18.99 2.79
N LYS A 79 -6.18 -20.03 2.07
CA LYS A 79 -5.91 -21.36 2.66
C LYS A 79 -4.70 -21.32 3.59
N LEU A 80 -3.74 -20.44 3.32
CA LEU A 80 -2.59 -20.17 4.16
C LEU A 80 -2.92 -19.25 5.34
N GLY A 81 -4.16 -18.76 5.47
CA GLY A 81 -4.59 -17.84 6.52
C GLY A 81 -4.19 -16.37 6.29
N GLY A 82 -3.72 -16.04 5.09
CA GLY A 82 -3.38 -14.66 4.70
C GLY A 82 -4.52 -13.90 4.03
N LYS A 83 -4.22 -12.68 3.58
CA LYS A 83 -5.14 -11.82 2.83
C LYS A 83 -4.50 -11.29 1.55
N SER A 84 -5.29 -11.10 0.50
CA SER A 84 -4.81 -10.53 -0.78
C SER A 84 -4.59 -9.01 -0.74
N ALA A 85 -4.98 -8.36 0.36
CA ALA A 85 -4.74 -6.96 0.64
C ALA A 85 -4.05 -6.82 2.00
N SER A 86 -3.19 -5.81 2.12
CA SER A 86 -2.53 -5.48 3.38
C SER A 86 -3.54 -5.08 4.45
N PHE A 87 -3.16 -5.27 5.70
CA PHE A 87 -3.98 -4.94 6.86
C PHE A 87 -3.12 -4.59 8.06
N LYS A 88 -3.66 -3.79 8.97
CA LYS A 88 -2.97 -3.42 10.21
C LYS A 88 -3.00 -4.59 11.21
N GLY A 89 -1.82 -4.94 11.74
CA GLY A 89 -1.65 -5.97 12.75
C GLY A 89 -0.97 -7.23 12.21
N GLN A 90 -0.99 -8.31 13.00
CA GLN A 90 -0.40 -9.59 12.62
C GLN A 90 -1.48 -10.52 12.04
N GLY A 91 -1.09 -11.32 11.05
CA GLY A 91 -1.89 -12.37 10.46
C GLY A 91 -1.98 -13.60 11.37
N MET A 92 -2.93 -14.47 11.02
CA MET A 92 -3.12 -15.76 11.67
C MET A 92 -3.00 -16.84 10.59
N PRO A 93 -1.77 -17.16 10.15
CA PRO A 93 -1.60 -18.19 9.17
C PRO A 93 -2.15 -19.51 9.69
N ALA A 94 -2.76 -20.29 8.79
CA ALA A 94 -3.20 -21.63 9.12
C ALA A 94 -2.00 -22.39 9.69
N LYS A 95 -2.15 -22.96 10.90
CA LYS A 95 -1.05 -23.64 11.60
C LYS A 95 -0.34 -24.56 10.61
N SER A 96 0.91 -24.23 10.29
CA SER A 96 1.79 -25.14 9.57
C SER A 96 1.93 -26.35 10.49
N SER A 97 1.19 -27.42 10.17
CA SER A 97 1.24 -28.69 10.91
C SER A 97 2.61 -29.32 10.73
#